data_AF-A0A2V9WT13-F1
#
_entry.id   AF-A0A2V9WT13-F1
#
_cell.length_a   1.000
_cell.length_b   1.000
_cell.length_c   1.000
_cell.angle_alpha   90.00
_cell.angle_beta   90.00
_cell.angle_gamma   90.00
#
_symmetry.space_group_name_H-M   'P 1'
#
loop_
_entity.id
_entity.type
_entity.pdbx_description
1 polymer ?
#
loop_
_entity_poly.entity_id
_entity_poly.type
_entity_poly.pdbx_seq_one_letter_code
_entity_poly.pdbx_strand_id
1 'polypeptide(L)'
;MPKHTWTLKARFRSRAFGWKSSRLARQRLKEGVAEIKRLAKADLITAVDGAVMLVERIWPALESVDSSSGALGTAVGEALTELLPLVINAPADHKTRDQWLARLWQAIEEDRVDYLWMVQDRWGELCGSGEVASHWADEFLSQLRIACSDPRPGNYVRGASMCLSSLLAAGRHKDLLDVLALQRFPFLVLPQVRSSSAACRRPDRRGSGIR
;
A
#
# COMPACT_ATOMS: atom_id res chain seq x y z
N MET A 1 11.32 6.00 29.30
CA MET A 1 10.63 4.68 29.22
C MET A 1 11.46 3.75 28.36
N PRO A 2 11.67 2.48 28.76
CA PRO A 2 12.38 1.53 27.90
C PRO A 2 11.58 1.34 26.61
N LYS A 3 12.16 1.71 25.47
CA LYS A 3 11.56 1.51 24.15
C LYS A 3 11.36 0.02 23.96
N HIS A 4 10.14 -0.40 23.62
CA HIS A 4 9.87 -1.80 23.30
C HIS A 4 10.83 -2.28 22.21
N THR A 5 11.56 -3.37 22.46
CA THR A 5 12.54 -3.91 21.51
C THR A 5 11.82 -4.81 20.51
N TRP A 6 11.56 -4.28 19.31
CA TRP A 6 10.89 -4.99 18.24
C TRP A 6 11.75 -6.10 17.62
N THR A 7 11.30 -7.34 17.73
CA THR A 7 11.93 -8.49 17.05
C THR A 7 11.75 -8.38 15.54
N LEU A 8 10.58 -7.93 15.08
CA LEU A 8 10.30 -7.72 13.66
C LEU A 8 11.26 -6.74 12.98
N LYS A 9 11.84 -5.78 13.72
CA LYS A 9 12.80 -4.81 13.16
C LYS A 9 14.05 -5.47 12.61
N ALA A 10 14.58 -6.48 13.31
CA ALA A 10 15.75 -7.23 12.87
C ALA A 10 15.42 -8.18 11.70
N ARG A 11 14.18 -8.66 11.63
CA ARG A 11 13.71 -9.63 10.63
C ARG A 11 13.37 -8.97 9.29
N PHE A 12 12.87 -7.75 9.31
CA PHE A 12 12.54 -6.94 8.13
C PHE A 12 13.59 -5.86 7.88
N ARG A 13 14.86 -6.26 7.81
CA ARG A 13 15.92 -5.40 7.26
C ARG A 13 15.83 -5.38 5.73
N SER A 14 16.35 -4.34 5.08
CA SER A 14 16.39 -4.28 3.63
C SER A 14 17.11 -5.51 3.05
N ARG A 15 16.54 -6.11 2.00
CA ARG A 15 17.04 -7.34 1.37
C ARG A 15 17.22 -8.51 2.34
N ALA A 16 16.39 -8.60 3.38
CA ALA A 16 16.43 -9.73 4.32
C ALA A 16 16.11 -11.08 3.67
N PHE A 17 15.39 -11.07 2.57
CA PHE A 17 14.79 -12.25 1.94
C PHE A 17 15.34 -12.45 0.52
N GLY A 18 15.88 -13.63 0.23
CA GLY A 18 16.33 -13.99 -1.13
C GLY A 18 15.19 -14.43 -2.06
N TRP A 19 15.49 -14.56 -3.35
CA TRP A 19 14.52 -14.91 -4.42
C TRP A 19 13.52 -16.03 -4.06
N LYS A 20 14.01 -17.16 -3.51
CA LYS A 20 13.18 -18.34 -3.18
C LYS A 20 12.59 -18.35 -1.77
N SER A 21 12.65 -17.24 -1.05
CA SER A 21 12.30 -17.19 0.39
C SER A 21 10.87 -16.72 0.68
N SER A 22 9.98 -16.74 -0.31
CA SER A 22 8.58 -16.32 -0.17
C SER A 22 7.85 -17.01 1.00
N ARG A 23 8.11 -18.30 1.26
CA ARG A 23 7.54 -19.00 2.43
C ARG A 23 8.03 -18.41 3.76
N LEU A 24 9.32 -18.13 3.88
CA LEU A 24 9.90 -17.55 5.08
C LEU A 24 9.42 -16.11 5.29
N ALA A 25 9.37 -15.31 4.23
CA ALA A 25 8.84 -13.94 4.27
C ALA A 25 7.42 -13.89 4.84
N ARG A 26 6.52 -14.74 4.32
CA ARG A 26 5.14 -14.88 4.81
C ARG A 26 5.07 -15.28 6.27
N GLN A 27 5.91 -16.23 6.69
CA GLN A 27 5.99 -16.65 8.08
C GLN A 27 6.41 -15.49 8.99
N ARG A 28 7.43 -14.71 8.59
CA ARG A 28 7.89 -13.55 9.35
C ARG A 28 6.87 -12.43 9.40
N LEU A 29 6.08 -12.22 8.34
CA LEU A 29 4.97 -11.25 8.33
C LEU A 29 3.95 -11.61 9.41
N LYS A 30 3.49 -12.87 9.45
CA LYS A 30 2.55 -13.36 10.46
C LYS A 30 3.09 -13.21 11.88
N GLU A 31 4.36 -13.51 12.08
CA GLU A 31 5.02 -13.33 13.39
C GLU A 31 5.09 -11.86 13.82
N GLY A 32 5.40 -10.94 12.88
CA GLY A 32 5.43 -9.50 13.15
C GLY A 32 4.05 -8.94 13.50
N VAL A 33 3.02 -9.33 12.75
CA VAL A 33 1.62 -8.96 13.04
C VAL A 33 1.20 -9.48 14.43
N ALA A 34 1.56 -10.72 14.77
CA ALA A 34 1.25 -11.29 16.08
C ALA A 34 1.98 -10.57 17.23
N GLU A 35 3.24 -10.15 17.03
CA GLU A 35 4.01 -9.34 17.98
C GLU A 35 3.31 -7.99 18.24
N ILE A 36 2.92 -7.28 17.17
CA ILE A 36 2.19 -6.00 17.26
C ILE A 36 0.85 -6.16 17.98
N LYS A 37 0.03 -7.14 17.57
CA LYS A 37 -1.29 -7.39 18.19
C LYS A 37 -1.19 -7.75 19.67
N ARG A 38 -0.09 -8.40 20.09
CA ARG A 38 0.15 -8.70 21.50
C ARG A 38 0.41 -7.42 22.29
N LEU A 39 1.25 -6.53 21.76
CA LEU A 39 1.54 -5.25 22.42
C LEU A 39 0.33 -4.32 22.42
N ALA A 40 -0.49 -4.35 21.36
CA ALA A 40 -1.68 -3.51 21.22
C ALA A 40 -2.71 -3.69 22.35
N LYS A 41 -2.67 -4.82 23.07
CA LYS A 41 -3.52 -5.07 24.24
C LYS A 41 -3.12 -4.25 25.47
N ALA A 42 -1.86 -3.83 25.55
CA ALA A 42 -1.29 -3.10 26.69
C ALA A 42 -0.97 -1.64 26.33
N ASP A 43 -0.42 -1.41 25.14
CA ASP A 43 -0.04 -0.09 24.64
C ASP A 43 -0.32 -0.02 23.13
N LEU A 44 -1.46 0.58 22.78
CA LEU A 44 -1.91 0.70 21.40
C LEU A 44 -1.06 1.70 20.60
N ILE A 45 -0.59 2.79 21.21
CA ILE A 45 0.20 3.82 20.51
C ILE A 45 1.56 3.25 20.12
N THR A 46 2.26 2.60 21.04
CA THR A 46 3.52 1.94 20.72
C THR A 46 3.31 0.80 19.72
N ALA A 47 2.22 0.03 19.84
CA ALA A 47 1.91 -1.03 18.88
C ALA A 47 1.68 -0.49 17.46
N VAL A 48 0.98 0.63 17.31
CA VAL A 48 0.76 1.27 16.01
C VAL A 48 2.05 1.82 15.43
N ASP A 49 2.94 2.39 16.24
CA ASP A 49 4.27 2.77 15.76
C ASP A 49 5.05 1.56 15.20
N GLY A 50 4.91 0.39 15.85
CA GLY A 50 5.42 -0.89 15.35
C GLY A 50 4.75 -1.36 14.06
N ALA A 51 3.44 -1.13 13.90
CA ALA A 51 2.70 -1.43 12.68
C ALA A 51 3.17 -0.57 11.50
N VAL A 52 3.29 0.75 11.71
CA VAL A 52 3.84 1.68 10.70
C VAL A 52 5.27 1.24 10.33
N MET A 53 6.10 0.92 11.32
CA MET A 53 7.47 0.42 11.08
C MET A 53 7.49 -0.87 10.25
N LEU A 54 6.54 -1.79 10.48
CA LEU A 54 6.46 -3.01 9.68
C LEU A 54 6.07 -2.67 8.23
N VAL A 55 5.07 -1.82 8.02
CA VAL A 55 4.60 -1.39 6.69
C VAL A 55 5.72 -0.71 5.89
N GLU A 56 6.46 0.22 6.49
CA GLU A 56 7.64 0.87 5.87
C GLU A 56 8.68 -0.14 5.34
N ARG A 57 8.79 -1.29 6.02
CA ARG A 57 9.83 -2.28 5.74
C ARG A 57 9.37 -3.37 4.81
N ILE A 58 8.08 -3.43 4.45
CA ILE A 58 7.55 -4.47 3.55
C ILE A 58 8.30 -4.44 2.23
N TRP A 59 8.27 -3.31 1.52
CA TRP A 59 8.91 -3.22 0.21
C TRP A 59 10.44 -3.41 0.28
N PRO A 60 11.21 -2.69 1.12
CA PRO A 60 12.66 -2.87 1.18
C PRO A 60 13.12 -4.28 1.57
N ALA A 61 12.34 -5.00 2.40
CA ALA A 61 12.68 -6.37 2.78
C ALA A 61 12.37 -7.39 1.69
N LEU A 62 11.30 -7.15 0.91
CA LEU A 62 10.73 -8.11 -0.05
C LEU A 62 11.11 -7.86 -1.50
N GLU A 63 11.77 -6.74 -1.83
CA GLU A 63 12.10 -6.34 -3.21
C GLU A 63 12.79 -7.42 -4.06
N SER A 64 13.57 -8.31 -3.42
CA SER A 64 14.31 -9.39 -4.07
C SER A 64 13.62 -10.74 -4.09
N VAL A 65 12.39 -10.84 -3.55
CA VAL A 65 11.63 -12.09 -3.45
C VAL A 65 10.75 -12.28 -4.67
N ASP A 66 10.70 -13.51 -5.20
CA ASP A 66 9.80 -13.85 -6.29
C ASP A 66 8.33 -13.78 -5.82
N SER A 67 7.60 -12.81 -6.36
CA SER A 67 6.20 -12.54 -6.07
C SER A 67 5.23 -13.06 -7.14
N SER A 68 5.74 -13.71 -8.20
CA SER A 68 4.95 -14.16 -9.36
C SER A 68 3.76 -15.07 -9.02
N SER A 69 3.88 -15.85 -7.94
CA SER A 69 2.82 -16.73 -7.43
C SER A 69 1.63 -15.99 -6.79
N GLY A 70 1.73 -14.67 -6.55
CA GLY A 70 0.74 -13.88 -5.82
C GLY A 70 0.69 -14.14 -4.30
N ALA A 71 1.24 -15.26 -3.83
CA ALA A 71 1.17 -15.67 -2.43
C ALA A 71 1.76 -14.65 -1.45
N LEU A 72 2.80 -13.92 -1.87
CA LEU A 72 3.40 -12.85 -1.06
C LEU A 72 2.48 -11.64 -0.97
N GLY A 73 1.85 -11.24 -2.07
CA GLY A 73 0.85 -10.17 -2.08
C GLY A 73 -0.37 -10.51 -1.23
N THR A 74 -0.87 -11.75 -1.29
CA THR A 74 -1.94 -12.22 -0.41
C THR A 74 -1.55 -12.09 1.06
N ALA A 75 -0.35 -12.53 1.45
CA ALA A 75 0.09 -12.46 2.83
C ALA A 75 0.31 -11.02 3.33
N VAL A 76 0.75 -10.11 2.46
CA VAL A 76 0.82 -8.68 2.78
C VAL A 76 -0.58 -8.10 2.95
N GLY A 77 -1.52 -8.42 2.07
CA GLY A 77 -2.92 -8.00 2.19
C GLY A 77 -3.59 -8.51 3.47
N GLU A 78 -3.36 -9.77 3.84
CA GLU A 78 -3.79 -10.34 5.14
C GLU A 78 -3.20 -9.53 6.31
N ALA A 79 -1.90 -9.26 6.28
CA ALA A 79 -1.23 -8.47 7.31
C ALA A 79 -1.81 -7.06 7.44
N LEU A 80 -2.03 -6.35 6.32
CA LEU A 80 -2.62 -5.01 6.31
C LEU A 80 -4.07 -5.03 6.83
N THR A 81 -4.85 -6.06 6.49
CA THR A 81 -6.21 -6.24 7.00
C THR A 81 -6.25 -6.32 8.53
N GLU A 82 -5.24 -6.94 9.13
CA GLU A 82 -5.12 -7.03 10.60
C GLU A 82 -4.55 -5.76 11.26
N LEU A 83 -3.63 -5.07 10.58
CA LEU A 83 -2.94 -3.91 11.15
C LEU A 83 -3.71 -2.60 11.00
N LEU A 84 -4.35 -2.36 9.85
CA LEU A 84 -5.04 -1.10 9.57
C LEU A 84 -6.11 -0.73 10.61
N PRO A 85 -6.97 -1.67 11.08
CA PRO A 85 -7.91 -1.37 12.15
C PRO A 85 -7.24 -0.89 13.44
N LEU A 86 -6.03 -1.36 13.77
CA LEU A 86 -5.30 -0.88 14.94
C LEU A 86 -4.86 0.58 14.77
N VAL A 87 -4.34 0.91 13.58
CA VAL A 87 -3.91 2.28 13.26
C VAL A 87 -5.11 3.23 13.26
N ILE A 88 -6.22 2.85 12.63
CA ILE A 88 -7.43 3.67 12.55
C ILE A 88 -7.97 3.97 13.95
N ASN A 89 -8.12 2.96 14.80
CA ASN A 89 -8.74 3.09 16.12
C ASN A 89 -7.81 3.67 17.21
N ALA A 90 -6.53 3.92 16.92
CA ALA A 90 -5.60 4.42 17.93
C ALA A 90 -5.89 5.87 18.36
N PRO A 91 -6.01 6.18 19.66
CA PRO A 91 -6.27 7.53 20.14
C PRO A 91 -4.95 8.35 20.18
N ALA A 92 -4.43 8.69 19.00
CA ALA A 92 -3.21 9.49 18.87
C ALA A 92 -3.53 10.98 18.71
N ASP A 93 -2.65 11.85 19.22
CA ASP A 93 -2.71 13.27 18.91
C ASP A 93 -2.41 13.55 17.42
N HIS A 94 -2.78 14.74 16.95
CA HIS A 94 -2.63 15.12 15.55
C HIS A 94 -1.17 15.01 15.07
N LYS A 95 -0.20 15.36 15.92
CA LYS A 95 1.22 15.35 15.57
C LYS A 95 1.76 13.92 15.35
N THR A 96 1.41 13.01 16.25
CA THR A 96 1.80 11.60 16.18
C THR A 96 1.11 10.93 14.99
N ARG A 97 -0.16 11.27 14.77
CA ARG A 97 -0.94 10.79 13.63
C ARG A 97 -0.32 11.22 12.30
N ASP A 98 0.03 12.49 12.18
CA ASP A 98 0.64 13.04 10.97
C ASP A 98 2.03 12.43 10.70
N GLN A 99 2.83 12.18 11.74
CA GLN A 99 4.10 11.46 11.61
C GLN A 99 3.92 10.02 11.08
N TRP A 100 2.89 9.31 11.53
CA TRP A 100 2.58 7.99 11.00
C TRP A 100 2.18 8.04 9.53
N LEU A 101 1.34 9.01 9.14
CA LEU A 101 0.90 9.19 7.76
C LEU A 101 2.08 9.56 6.86
N ALA A 102 2.95 10.49 7.25
CA ALA A 102 4.13 10.86 6.46
C ALA A 102 5.05 9.66 6.18
N ARG A 103 5.24 8.80 7.19
CA ARG A 103 5.99 7.55 7.09
C ARG A 103 5.34 6.54 6.15
N LEU A 104 4.03 6.36 6.25
CA LEU A 104 3.26 5.48 5.34
C LEU A 104 3.28 6.00 3.90
N TRP A 105 3.19 7.32 3.71
CA TRP A 105 3.24 7.95 2.39
C TRP A 105 4.59 7.68 1.73
N GLN A 106 5.70 7.89 2.45
CA GLN A 106 7.04 7.55 1.94
C GLN A 106 7.13 6.06 1.55
N ALA A 107 6.58 5.16 2.37
CA ALA A 107 6.57 3.73 2.06
C ALA A 107 5.80 3.41 0.77
N ILE A 108 4.68 4.09 0.52
CA ILE A 108 3.88 3.94 -0.70
C ILE A 108 4.63 4.46 -1.94
N GLU A 109 5.35 5.57 -1.81
CA GLU A 109 6.16 6.13 -2.91
C GLU A 109 7.31 5.20 -3.31
N GLU A 110 7.90 4.52 -2.32
CA GLU A 110 8.97 3.54 -2.53
C GLU A 110 8.44 2.22 -3.10
N ASP A 111 7.19 1.85 -2.81
CA ASP A 111 6.57 0.59 -3.23
C ASP A 111 6.37 0.50 -4.75
N ARG A 112 7.16 -0.35 -5.41
CA ARG A 112 7.12 -0.52 -6.88
C ARG A 112 6.07 -1.52 -7.36
N VAL A 113 5.50 -2.34 -6.48
CA VAL A 113 4.60 -3.45 -6.87
C VAL A 113 3.19 -3.31 -6.28
N ASP A 114 2.91 -2.19 -5.61
CA ASP A 114 1.61 -1.83 -5.06
C ASP A 114 1.10 -2.83 -4.00
N TYR A 115 2.00 -3.30 -3.15
CA TYR A 115 1.65 -4.05 -1.95
C TYR A 115 0.81 -3.23 -0.96
N LEU A 116 1.03 -1.92 -0.92
CA LEU A 116 0.41 -1.01 0.03
C LEU A 116 -0.91 -0.39 -0.48
N TRP A 117 -1.51 -0.92 -1.55
CA TRP A 117 -2.77 -0.43 -2.11
C TRP A 117 -3.89 -0.23 -1.06
N MET A 118 -4.00 -1.15 -0.09
CA MET A 118 -5.03 -1.09 0.96
C MET A 118 -4.81 0.08 1.93
N VAL A 119 -3.55 0.49 2.14
CA VAL A 119 -3.20 1.69 2.91
C VAL A 119 -3.66 2.94 2.15
N GLN A 120 -3.49 2.95 0.83
CA GLN A 120 -3.90 4.06 -0.03
C GLN A 120 -5.42 4.23 -0.04
N ASP A 121 -6.18 3.15 -0.20
CA ASP A 121 -7.65 3.20 -0.25
C ASP A 121 -8.27 3.66 1.07
N ARG A 122 -7.69 3.23 2.20
CA ARG A 122 -8.19 3.56 3.54
C ARG A 122 -7.53 4.80 4.16
N TRP A 123 -6.85 5.62 3.34
CA TRP A 123 -6.11 6.78 3.83
C TRP A 123 -6.95 7.76 4.63
N GLY A 124 -8.18 8.04 4.18
CA GLY A 124 -9.11 8.91 4.89
C GLY A 124 -9.46 8.40 6.29
N GLU A 125 -9.66 7.08 6.45
CA GLU A 125 -9.88 6.47 7.76
C GLU A 125 -8.62 6.54 8.63
N LEU A 126 -7.44 6.39 8.03
CA LEU A 126 -6.15 6.47 8.73
C LEU A 126 -5.88 7.87 9.28
N CYS A 127 -6.45 8.93 8.68
CA CYS A 127 -6.29 10.31 9.14
C CYS A 127 -6.87 10.55 10.54
N GLY A 128 -7.89 9.80 10.96
CA GLY A 128 -8.49 9.85 12.30
C GLY A 128 -9.25 11.14 12.65
N SER A 129 -9.08 12.23 11.89
CA SER A 129 -9.83 13.47 12.04
C SER A 129 -10.02 14.16 10.68
N GLY A 130 -11.06 14.97 10.55
CA GLY A 130 -11.33 15.75 9.34
C GLY A 130 -10.26 16.81 9.05
N GLU A 131 -9.62 17.36 10.08
CA GLU A 131 -8.54 18.35 9.95
C GLU A 131 -7.28 17.74 9.33
N VAL A 132 -6.83 16.60 9.86
CA VAL A 132 -5.67 15.86 9.31
C VAL A 132 -6.01 15.38 7.90
N ALA A 133 -7.22 14.88 7.68
CA ALA A 133 -7.66 14.47 6.35
C ALA A 133 -7.67 15.64 5.35
N SER A 134 -8.11 16.83 5.77
CA SER A 134 -8.10 18.01 4.90
C SER A 134 -6.67 18.45 4.55
N HIS A 135 -5.76 18.45 5.53
CA HIS A 135 -4.35 18.77 5.30
C HIS A 135 -3.73 17.84 4.24
N TRP A 136 -3.88 16.52 4.42
CA TRP A 136 -3.39 15.54 3.44
C TRP A 136 -4.10 15.64 2.08
N ALA A 137 -5.40 15.96 2.07
CA ALA A 137 -6.11 16.21 0.82
C ALA A 137 -5.52 17.38 0.02
N ASP A 138 -5.16 18.49 0.68
CA ASP A 138 -4.56 19.64 0.01
C ASP A 138 -3.18 19.32 -0.58
N GLU A 139 -2.36 18.54 0.13
CA GLU A 139 -1.08 18.04 -0.36
C GLU A 139 -1.26 17.21 -1.63
N PHE A 140 -2.19 16.25 -1.66
CA PHE A 140 -2.43 15.42 -2.84
C PHE A 140 -3.12 16.18 -3.99
N LEU A 141 -4.04 17.10 -3.67
CA LEU A 141 -4.70 17.96 -4.65
C LEU A 141 -3.69 18.77 -5.45
N SER A 142 -2.67 19.32 -4.77
CA SER A 142 -1.63 20.09 -5.43
C SER A 142 -0.90 19.25 -6.49
N GLN A 143 -0.52 18.02 -6.13
CA GLN A 143 0.17 17.09 -7.02
C GLN A 143 -0.74 16.62 -8.18
N LEU A 144 -2.01 16.32 -7.90
CA LEU A 144 -3.00 15.93 -8.90
C LEU A 144 -3.25 17.03 -9.92
N ARG A 145 -3.41 18.28 -9.48
CA ARG A 145 -3.64 19.41 -10.40
C ARG A 145 -2.46 19.63 -11.33
N ILE A 146 -1.22 19.49 -10.83
CA ILE A 146 -0.01 19.57 -11.66
C ILE A 146 -0.03 18.46 -12.72
N ALA A 147 -0.28 17.21 -12.30
CA ALA A 147 -0.28 16.08 -13.21
C ALA A 147 -1.42 16.11 -14.24
N CYS A 148 -2.61 16.61 -13.87
CA CYS A 148 -3.74 16.80 -14.77
C CYS A 148 -3.58 18.00 -15.73
N SER A 149 -2.66 18.93 -15.44
CA SER A 149 -2.35 20.05 -16.33
C SER A 149 -1.45 19.64 -17.50
N ASP A 150 -0.79 18.48 -17.42
CA ASP A 150 -0.04 17.90 -18.53
C ASP A 150 -1.00 17.15 -19.48
N PRO A 151 -1.14 17.58 -20.75
CA PRO A 151 -2.06 16.97 -21.71
C PRO A 151 -1.62 15.57 -22.20
N ARG A 152 -0.49 15.04 -21.73
CA ARG A 152 0.00 13.71 -22.12
C ARG A 152 -0.87 12.60 -21.52
N PRO A 153 -1.56 11.79 -22.34
CA PRO A 153 -2.32 10.64 -21.84
C PRO A 153 -1.38 9.60 -21.24
N GLY A 154 -1.71 9.10 -20.04
CA GLY A 154 -0.95 8.05 -19.35
C GLY A 154 -0.38 8.43 -17.98
N ASN A 155 -0.58 9.66 -17.51
CA ASN A 155 -0.17 10.08 -16.17
C ASN A 155 -1.10 9.44 -15.11
N TYR A 156 -0.78 8.22 -14.69
CA TYR A 156 -1.31 7.66 -13.45
C TYR A 156 -0.71 8.44 -12.28
N VAL A 157 -1.56 9.21 -11.61
CA VAL A 157 -1.13 9.94 -10.41
C VAL A 157 -1.23 8.99 -9.23
N ARG A 158 -0.07 8.47 -8.81
CA ARG A 158 0.07 7.77 -7.54
C ARG A 158 -0.47 8.69 -6.44
N GLY A 159 -1.42 8.21 -5.64
CA GLY A 159 -2.11 9.02 -4.64
C GLY A 159 -3.48 9.58 -5.03
N ALA A 160 -4.00 9.29 -6.23
CA ALA A 160 -5.39 9.63 -6.57
C ALA A 160 -6.40 9.01 -5.57
N SER A 161 -6.25 7.73 -5.24
CA SER A 161 -7.07 7.04 -4.24
C SER A 161 -6.98 7.69 -2.86
N MET A 162 -5.76 8.07 -2.44
CA MET A 162 -5.54 8.77 -1.17
C MET A 162 -6.19 10.14 -1.13
N CYS A 163 -6.10 10.91 -2.22
CA CYS A 163 -6.77 12.20 -2.32
C CYS A 163 -8.29 12.07 -2.17
N LEU A 164 -8.90 11.14 -2.92
CA LEU A 164 -10.35 10.91 -2.86
C LEU A 164 -10.77 10.45 -1.46
N SER A 165 -10.03 9.51 -0.87
CA SER A 165 -10.27 9.00 0.48
C SER A 165 -10.15 10.11 1.54
N SER A 166 -9.15 10.99 1.42
CA SER A 166 -8.93 12.13 2.30
C SER A 166 -10.04 13.18 2.19
N LEU A 167 -10.44 13.54 0.96
CA LEU A 167 -11.52 14.50 0.72
C LEU A 167 -12.86 14.00 1.27
N LEU A 168 -13.12 12.70 1.11
CA LEU A 168 -14.31 12.06 1.68
C LEU A 168 -14.29 12.12 3.21
N ALA A 169 -13.17 11.76 3.84
CA ALA A 169 -13.03 11.80 5.30
C ALA A 169 -13.08 13.24 5.87
N ALA A 170 -12.60 14.24 5.14
CA ALA A 170 -12.69 15.65 5.49
C ALA A 170 -14.10 16.25 5.27
N GLY A 171 -15.02 15.52 4.61
CA GLY A 171 -16.35 16.03 4.25
C GLY A 171 -16.34 17.09 3.15
N ARG A 172 -15.22 17.24 2.41
CA ARG A 172 -15.05 18.22 1.31
C ARG A 172 -15.63 17.69 0.00
N HIS A 173 -16.93 17.42 0.02
CA HIS A 173 -17.65 16.79 -1.10
C HIS A 173 -17.60 17.59 -2.40
N LYS A 174 -17.56 18.94 -2.31
CA LYS A 174 -17.45 19.80 -3.49
C LYS A 174 -16.11 19.57 -4.21
N ASP A 175 -15.02 19.64 -3.47
CA ASP A 175 -13.67 19.43 -4.03
C ASP A 175 -13.52 17.99 -4.56
N LEU A 176 -14.14 17.01 -3.90
CA LEU A 176 -14.20 15.63 -4.39
C LEU A 176 -14.86 15.54 -5.77
N LEU A 177 -16.02 16.18 -5.94
CA LEU A 177 -16.72 16.21 -7.23
C LEU A 177 -15.94 16.97 -8.29
N ASP A 178 -15.27 18.07 -7.92
CA ASP A 178 -14.42 18.83 -8.83
C ASP A 178 -13.25 17.96 -9.33
N VAL A 179 -12.59 17.19 -8.45
CA VAL A 179 -11.54 16.24 -8.85
C VAL A 179 -12.06 15.15 -9.78
N LEU A 180 -13.23 14.58 -9.48
CA LEU A 180 -13.85 13.56 -10.33
C LEU A 180 -14.25 14.14 -11.70
N ALA A 181 -14.68 15.40 -11.76
CA ALA A 181 -14.99 16.10 -13.01
C ALA A 181 -13.74 16.39 -13.85
N LEU A 182 -12.60 16.67 -13.21
CA LEU A 182 -11.29 16.79 -13.87
C LEU A 182 -10.81 15.45 -14.43
N GLN A 183 -11.12 14.34 -13.74
CA GLN A 183 -10.83 12.98 -14.21
C GLN A 183 -11.84 12.51 -15.26
N ARG A 184 -11.87 13.14 -16.43
CA ARG A 184 -12.49 12.57 -17.65
C ARG A 184 -11.62 11.44 -18.23
N PHE A 185 -11.40 10.33 -17.50
CA PHE A 185 -10.80 9.08 -18.02
C PHE A 185 -11.35 7.82 -17.32
N PRO A 186 -11.56 6.70 -18.05
CA PRO A 186 -12.30 5.51 -17.59
C PRO A 186 -11.43 4.51 -16.82
N PHE A 187 -10.70 4.94 -15.78
CA PHE A 187 -9.76 4.06 -15.07
C PHE A 187 -10.26 3.55 -13.71
N LEU A 188 -11.51 3.84 -13.32
CA LEU A 188 -12.17 3.21 -12.15
C LEU A 188 -12.44 1.71 -12.32
N VAL A 189 -11.81 1.05 -13.30
CA VAL A 189 -11.70 -0.41 -13.37
C VAL A 189 -10.31 -0.78 -12.86
N LEU A 190 -10.30 -1.50 -11.74
CA LEU A 190 -9.18 -2.21 -11.10
C LEU A 190 -8.00 -2.57 -12.02
N PRO A 191 -6.77 -2.71 -11.50
CA PRO A 191 -5.69 -3.37 -12.24
C PRO A 191 -6.08 -4.83 -12.47
N GLN A 192 -6.85 -5.11 -13.51
CA GLN A 192 -6.94 -6.43 -14.10
C GLN A 192 -5.54 -6.72 -14.59
N VAL A 193 -4.88 -7.66 -13.89
CA VAL A 193 -3.74 -8.41 -14.37
C VAL A 193 -3.98 -8.66 -15.86
N ARG A 194 -3.24 -7.95 -16.72
CA ARG A 194 -3.11 -8.32 -18.13
C ARG A 194 -2.34 -9.63 -18.12
N SER A 195 -3.06 -10.73 -17.92
CA SER A 195 -2.63 -12.05 -18.31
C SER A 195 -2.32 -11.94 -19.79
N SER A 196 -1.04 -11.80 -20.12
CA SER A 196 -0.55 -12.02 -21.47
C SER A 196 -0.85 -13.48 -21.80
N SER A 197 -2.05 -13.77 -22.29
CA SER A 197 -2.27 -14.91 -23.18
C SER A 197 -1.61 -14.56 -24.51
N ALA A 198 -0.28 -14.55 -24.50
CA ALA A 198 0.50 -14.71 -25.71
C ALA A 198 0.24 -16.14 -26.19
N ALA A 199 -0.61 -16.20 -27.22
CA ALA A 199 -0.85 -17.31 -28.11
C ALA A 199 0.28 -18.37 -28.11
N CYS A 200 0.04 -19.49 -27.43
CA CYS A 200 0.63 -20.77 -27.82
C CYS A 200 0.03 -21.17 -29.18
N ARG A 201 0.55 -20.60 -30.27
CA ARG A 201 0.39 -21.21 -31.59
C ARG A 201 1.26 -22.47 -31.62
N ARG A 202 0.60 -23.62 -31.56
CA ARG A 202 1.18 -24.90 -31.94
C ARG A 202 1.69 -24.79 -33.39
N PRO A 203 2.93 -25.19 -33.72
CA PRO A 203 3.29 -25.44 -35.11
C PRO A 203 2.53 -26.68 -35.59
N ASP A 204 1.74 -26.49 -36.66
CA ASP A 204 0.99 -27.52 -37.37
C ASP A 204 1.99 -28.55 -37.95
N ARG A 205 1.87 -29.81 -37.52
CA ARG A 205 2.58 -30.94 -38.13
C ARG A 205 1.75 -31.42 -39.33
N ARG A 206 2.15 -30.99 -40.52
CA ARG A 206 1.98 -31.71 -41.80
C ARG A 206 3.29 -31.49 -42.57
N GLY A 207 4.05 -32.48 -43.04
CA GLY A 207 3.70 -33.81 -43.50
C GLY A 207 4.13 -33.90 -44.97
N SER A 208 5.42 -34.11 -45.23
CA SER A 208 5.98 -34.57 -46.51
C SER A 208 7.03 -35.60 -46.14
N GLY A 209 6.97 -36.86 -46.57
CA GLY A 209 6.42 -37.38 -47.81
C GLY A 209 7.60 -38.03 -48.55
N ILE A 210 7.74 -39.33 -48.36
CA ILE A 210 8.72 -40.22 -48.99
C ILE A 210 8.51 -40.18 -50.51
N ARG A 211 9.58 -39.89 -51.27
CA ARG A 211 10.09 -40.64 -52.43
C ARG A 211 11.38 -40.00 -52.93
#